data_AF-D0LMJ4-F1
#
_entry.id   AF-D0LMJ4-F1
#
_cell.length_a   1.000
_cell.length_b   1.000
_cell.length_c   1.000
_cell.angle_alpha   90.00
_cell.angle_beta   90.00
_cell.angle_gamma   90.00
#
_symmetry.space_group_name_H-M   'P 1'
#
loop_
_entity.id
_entity.type
_entity.pdbx_description
1 polymer ?
#
loop_
_entity_poly.entity_id
_entity_poly.type
_entity_poly.pdbx_seq_one_letter_code
_entity_poly.pdbx_strand_id
1 'polypeptide(L)'
;MRFFRPRPHSVSATSAALAAAIAAALAATAGGCTLEEPADDNGSALADDSAALSVSATAGSYDALARYWAPRLYHDTDSTEYRSDYITKINFDGDYNSKNNWESMDAFSTVPAYLYYSVVESETHYFLGYYTFHPRDWCDSAFCTEHENDLEGVLLAVRKGSANGGKGTAIAAFTEAHGHIYQYAAASGLSSGSDDLDGTLSFSGSHPRFYIEAKGHGVYGCDSRCDNAPGGDGIVYAVAAAGEPAQSPSSGSGNFTRVYSYQLIPLDQTSGDQGLWTRRDDVCDTCTFGSWGRMRGDGLDSQNAATMPWSWDDGDDGEVFSGALLCDPAQLVDTQLNGTPLDSGFSHSYVFNPYATHALTIYALRSDKNRDSFGNASDIYLKVTAPGAPEGSDVVLDARSFKKNSASAGTWYTWRRGAYDAEGQRRYGDTVQTHHFCRRGRPSVKLEVYDSDDNADDFMGSTTCSGTCDRSAGIDLGDARIKFHLDVFN
;
A
#
# COMPACT_ATOMS: atom_id res chain seq x y z
N MET A 1 0.13 -18.75 66.84
CA MET A 1 -1.25 -18.25 67.02
C MET A 1 -2.19 -19.08 66.16
N ARG A 2 -3.36 -19.44 66.69
CA ARG A 2 -4.40 -20.38 66.21
C ARG A 2 -4.91 -20.04 64.80
N PHE A 3 -4.90 -21.00 63.85
CA PHE A 3 -6.04 -21.80 63.34
C PHE A 3 -7.28 -21.02 62.85
N PHE A 4 -7.64 -21.11 61.54
CA PHE A 4 -8.76 -21.92 61.01
C PHE A 4 -9.03 -21.66 59.50
N ARG A 5 -9.31 -22.75 58.75
CA ARG A 5 -9.75 -22.77 57.34
C ARG A 5 -11.19 -22.26 57.18
N PRO A 6 -11.58 -21.68 56.03
CA PRO A 6 -12.97 -21.63 55.61
C PRO A 6 -13.38 -22.92 54.85
N ARG A 7 -14.57 -23.42 55.17
CA ARG A 7 -15.32 -24.45 54.44
C ARG A 7 -16.20 -23.80 53.35
N PRO A 8 -16.68 -24.58 52.35
CA PRO A 8 -17.35 -24.08 51.15
C PRO A 8 -18.85 -23.89 51.36
N HIS A 9 -19.45 -22.95 50.63
CA HIS A 9 -20.89 -22.84 50.47
C HIS A 9 -21.31 -23.42 49.12
N SER A 10 -22.31 -24.31 49.16
CA SER A 10 -23.01 -24.88 48.01
C SER A 10 -24.43 -24.29 47.90
N VAL A 11 -24.71 -23.80 46.69
CA VAL A 11 -25.91 -23.84 45.82
C VAL A 11 -27.34 -23.88 46.41
N SER A 12 -28.19 -22.98 45.88
CA SER A 12 -29.61 -23.18 45.50
C SER A 12 -30.03 -21.99 44.61
N ALA A 13 -30.17 -22.05 43.28
CA ALA A 13 -31.15 -22.71 42.40
C ALA A 13 -32.30 -21.78 41.92
N THR A 14 -32.51 -21.76 40.59
CA THR A 14 -33.66 -21.25 39.77
C THR A 14 -33.66 -19.72 39.44
N SER A 15 -33.87 -19.21 38.21
CA SER A 15 -34.59 -19.70 37.02
C SER A 15 -34.16 -18.99 35.70
N ALA A 16 -34.46 -19.66 34.56
CA ALA A 16 -34.83 -19.17 33.21
C ALA A 16 -33.77 -18.42 32.36
N ALA A 17 -33.13 -19.04 31.35
CA ALA A 17 -33.63 -19.39 30.01
C ALA A 17 -33.99 -18.19 29.12
N LEU A 18 -33.12 -17.83 28.17
CA LEU A 18 -33.51 -17.55 26.78
C LEU A 18 -32.30 -17.60 25.83
N ALA A 19 -32.29 -18.64 25.00
CA ALA A 19 -31.53 -18.73 23.75
C ALA A 19 -32.54 -19.09 22.64
N ALA A 20 -32.22 -18.67 21.41
CA ALA A 20 -32.85 -19.00 20.12
C ALA A 20 -34.00 -18.11 19.61
N ALA A 21 -33.69 -17.38 18.52
CA ALA A 21 -34.45 -17.16 17.27
C ALA A 21 -33.76 -15.97 16.57
N ILE A 22 -33.45 -15.94 15.27
CA ILE A 22 -34.32 -16.12 14.11
C ILE A 22 -33.44 -16.54 12.91
N ALA A 23 -33.84 -17.61 12.23
CA ALA A 23 -33.47 -17.91 10.86
C ALA A 23 -34.76 -18.33 10.10
N ALA A 24 -34.75 -18.05 8.79
CA ALA A 24 -35.72 -18.41 7.76
C ALA A 24 -36.88 -17.42 7.46
N ALA A 25 -36.81 -16.83 6.27
CA ALA A 25 -37.95 -16.72 5.36
C ALA A 25 -37.46 -16.61 3.90
N LEU A 26 -37.59 -17.70 3.15
CA LEU A 26 -37.62 -17.73 1.68
C LEU A 26 -38.76 -18.67 1.29
N ALA A 27 -39.77 -18.16 0.57
CA ALA A 27 -40.32 -18.74 -0.65
C ALA A 27 -41.69 -18.15 -1.05
N ALA A 28 -41.79 -17.91 -2.36
CA ALA A 28 -42.96 -17.88 -3.23
C ALA A 28 -43.89 -16.65 -3.22
N THR A 29 -43.97 -15.98 -4.38
CA THR A 29 -45.11 -16.17 -5.29
C THR A 29 -44.74 -15.77 -6.72
N ALA A 30 -45.06 -16.66 -7.66
CA ALA A 30 -45.07 -16.41 -9.09
C ALA A 30 -46.41 -15.78 -9.47
N GLY A 31 -46.39 -14.80 -10.36
CA GLY A 31 -47.58 -14.19 -10.97
C GLY A 31 -47.20 -13.62 -12.32
N GLY A 32 -47.60 -14.31 -13.39
CA GLY A 32 -47.35 -13.89 -14.76
C GLY A 32 -48.24 -12.71 -15.18
N CYS A 33 -47.73 -11.92 -16.11
CA CYS A 33 -48.55 -11.09 -16.97
C CYS A 33 -47.84 -10.96 -18.34
N THR A 34 -48.52 -11.46 -19.37
CA THR A 34 -48.18 -11.42 -20.80
C THR A 34 -48.67 -10.12 -21.42
N LEU A 35 -47.85 -9.40 -22.20
CA LEU A 35 -48.23 -8.53 -23.33
C LEU A 35 -47.00 -8.42 -24.26
N GLU A 36 -46.98 -9.16 -25.37
CA GLU A 36 -47.19 -8.68 -26.75
C GLU A 36 -46.08 -7.76 -27.29
N GLU A 37 -45.33 -8.28 -28.26
CA GLU A 37 -44.45 -7.51 -29.18
C GLU A 37 -45.29 -6.65 -30.14
N PRO A 38 -44.64 -5.65 -30.78
CA PRO A 38 -44.33 -5.90 -32.19
C PRO A 38 -42.87 -5.57 -32.57
N ALA A 39 -42.40 -6.35 -33.52
CA ALA A 39 -41.16 -6.18 -34.27
C ALA A 39 -41.12 -4.84 -35.00
N ASP A 40 -39.92 -4.24 -35.09
CA ASP A 40 -39.46 -3.66 -36.34
C ASP A 40 -37.92 -3.67 -36.42
N ASP A 41 -37.49 -4.13 -37.59
CA ASP A 41 -36.15 -4.38 -38.11
C ASP A 41 -35.46 -3.08 -38.51
N ASN A 42 -34.19 -2.89 -38.11
CA ASN A 42 -33.09 -2.49 -39.00
C ASN A 42 -31.82 -2.09 -38.23
N GLY A 43 -30.74 -2.85 -38.46
CA GLY A 43 -29.44 -2.26 -38.76
C GLY A 43 -28.38 -2.19 -37.66
N SER A 44 -27.23 -2.77 -37.98
CA SER A 44 -25.89 -2.55 -37.40
C SER A 44 -25.52 -3.36 -36.16
N ALA A 45 -24.90 -4.50 -36.42
CA ALA A 45 -24.07 -5.23 -35.46
C ALA A 45 -22.91 -4.34 -34.97
N LEU A 46 -23.05 -3.78 -33.76
CA LEU A 46 -21.92 -3.46 -32.89
C LEU A 46 -22.03 -4.42 -31.72
N ALA A 47 -21.06 -5.32 -31.62
CA ALA A 47 -20.95 -6.24 -30.51
C ALA A 47 -20.80 -5.41 -29.22
N ASP A 48 -21.80 -5.55 -28.37
CA ASP A 48 -21.83 -5.02 -27.02
C ASP A 48 -20.81 -5.80 -26.17
N ASP A 49 -19.61 -5.26 -26.04
CA ASP A 49 -18.52 -5.77 -25.19
C ASP A 49 -18.58 -5.17 -23.77
N SER A 50 -19.78 -4.82 -23.28
CA SER A 50 -19.95 -4.15 -21.97
C SER A 50 -20.36 -5.07 -20.82
N ALA A 51 -20.47 -6.39 -21.04
CA ALA A 51 -20.93 -7.32 -20.01
C ALA A 51 -19.78 -8.11 -19.33
N ALA A 52 -18.81 -7.39 -18.74
CA ALA A 52 -17.85 -7.99 -17.81
C ALA A 52 -17.33 -6.95 -16.79
N LEU A 53 -18.22 -6.32 -16.02
CA LEU A 53 -17.83 -5.48 -14.90
C LEU A 53 -18.49 -5.94 -13.59
N SER A 54 -17.62 -6.05 -12.58
CA SER A 54 -17.81 -6.16 -11.12
C SER A 54 -18.47 -7.41 -10.53
N VAL A 55 -17.70 -8.51 -10.51
CA VAL A 55 -17.74 -9.39 -9.32
C VAL A 55 -16.76 -8.79 -8.32
N SER A 56 -17.27 -8.09 -7.31
CA SER A 56 -16.45 -7.70 -6.15
C SER A 56 -15.95 -8.96 -5.47
N ALA A 57 -14.63 -9.05 -5.30
CA ALA A 57 -13.98 -10.17 -4.65
C ALA A 57 -14.35 -10.20 -3.15
N THR A 58 -14.81 -11.34 -2.66
CA THR A 58 -14.97 -11.60 -1.21
C THR A 58 -13.61 -11.90 -0.57
N ALA A 59 -13.50 -11.81 0.77
CA ALA A 59 -12.26 -12.10 1.50
C ALA A 59 -11.60 -13.45 1.10
N GLY A 60 -12.40 -14.52 0.92
CA GLY A 60 -11.88 -15.83 0.47
C GLY A 60 -11.37 -15.84 -0.98
N SER A 61 -11.81 -14.90 -1.82
CA SER A 61 -11.31 -14.75 -3.18
C SER A 61 -10.03 -13.92 -3.28
N TYR A 62 -9.77 -13.04 -2.30
CA TYR A 62 -8.50 -12.29 -2.18
C TYR A 62 -7.35 -13.16 -1.69
N ASP A 63 -7.54 -14.06 -0.71
CA ASP A 63 -6.50 -15.03 -0.34
C ASP A 63 -6.10 -15.90 -1.55
N ALA A 64 -7.08 -16.42 -2.30
CA ALA A 64 -6.80 -17.17 -3.51
C ALA A 64 -6.13 -16.33 -4.62
N LEU A 65 -6.38 -15.01 -4.66
CA LEU A 65 -5.72 -14.10 -5.60
C LEU A 65 -4.26 -13.84 -5.19
N ALA A 66 -4.03 -13.52 -3.92
CA ALA A 66 -2.70 -13.31 -3.36
C ALA A 66 -1.84 -14.57 -3.48
N ARG A 67 -2.39 -15.76 -3.17
CA ARG A 67 -1.67 -17.04 -3.35
C ARG A 67 -1.28 -17.33 -4.79
N TYR A 68 -2.13 -16.97 -5.77
CA TYR A 68 -1.87 -17.21 -7.18
C TYR A 68 -0.68 -16.39 -7.68
N TRP A 69 -0.61 -15.13 -7.26
CA TRP A 69 0.44 -14.17 -7.62
C TRP A 69 1.59 -14.09 -6.61
N ALA A 70 1.60 -14.93 -5.57
CA ALA A 70 2.60 -14.89 -4.51
C ALA A 70 4.00 -15.07 -5.10
N PRO A 71 5.01 -14.30 -4.65
CA PRO A 71 6.32 -14.28 -5.30
C PRO A 71 7.13 -15.56 -5.08
N ARG A 72 8.02 -15.84 -6.02
CA ARG A 72 9.13 -16.77 -5.83
C ARG A 72 10.38 -15.95 -5.51
N LEU A 73 10.84 -16.01 -4.28
CA LEU A 73 11.95 -15.17 -3.79
C LEU A 73 13.25 -15.96 -3.84
N TYR A 74 14.25 -15.43 -4.53
CA TYR A 74 15.61 -15.93 -4.59
C TYR A 74 16.40 -15.13 -3.57
N HIS A 75 16.53 -15.67 -2.37
CA HIS A 75 17.12 -14.98 -1.24
C HIS A 75 18.58 -15.38 -1.11
N ASP A 76 19.47 -14.44 -1.35
CA ASP A 76 20.87 -14.57 -0.97
C ASP A 76 20.99 -14.51 0.55
N THR A 77 21.71 -15.45 1.15
CA THR A 77 21.93 -15.49 2.59
C THR A 77 23.43 -15.52 2.82
N ASP A 78 23.95 -14.86 3.84
CA ASP A 78 25.39 -14.86 4.03
C ASP A 78 25.83 -16.03 4.92
N SER A 79 26.74 -16.86 4.44
CA SER A 79 27.23 -18.04 5.15
C SER A 79 27.87 -17.76 6.52
N THR A 80 28.27 -16.53 6.86
CA THR A 80 28.76 -16.16 8.19
C THR A 80 27.65 -16.15 9.23
N GLU A 81 26.43 -15.74 8.86
CA GLU A 81 25.26 -15.71 9.74
C GLU A 81 23.92 -15.86 9.01
N TYR A 82 23.81 -16.83 8.10
CA TYR A 82 22.66 -17.01 7.19
C TYR A 82 21.28 -17.09 7.86
N ARG A 83 21.24 -17.37 9.17
CA ARG A 83 20.00 -17.36 9.93
C ARG A 83 19.46 -15.95 10.14
N SER A 84 20.33 -14.96 10.30
CA SER A 84 19.94 -13.54 10.44
C SER A 84 19.18 -13.04 9.21
N ASP A 85 19.46 -13.60 8.03
CA ASP A 85 18.72 -13.33 6.79
C ASP A 85 17.38 -14.08 6.66
N TYR A 86 16.90 -14.81 7.67
CA TYR A 86 15.68 -15.61 7.46
C TYR A 86 14.42 -14.77 7.54
N ILE A 87 13.60 -14.87 6.49
CA ILE A 87 12.23 -14.35 6.47
C ILE A 87 11.38 -15.08 7.51
N THR A 88 10.64 -14.34 8.33
CA THR A 88 9.70 -14.87 9.32
C THR A 88 8.53 -13.90 9.57
N LYS A 89 7.67 -14.20 10.53
CA LYS A 89 6.66 -13.26 11.04
C LYS A 89 7.20 -12.50 12.26
N ILE A 90 6.71 -11.29 12.51
CA ILE A 90 7.18 -10.45 13.60
C ILE A 90 7.10 -11.13 14.98
N ASN A 91 6.06 -11.93 15.20
CA ASN A 91 5.79 -12.60 16.47
C ASN A 91 6.29 -14.05 16.47
N PHE A 92 7.41 -14.32 15.79
CA PHE A 92 7.95 -15.68 15.69
C PHE A 92 8.33 -16.27 17.06
N ASP A 93 8.65 -15.40 18.02
CA ASP A 93 8.98 -15.73 19.41
C ASP A 93 7.76 -15.76 20.34
N GLY A 94 6.58 -15.42 19.83
CA GLY A 94 5.30 -15.50 20.53
C GLY A 94 4.82 -14.19 21.15
N ASP A 95 5.53 -13.07 20.96
CA ASP A 95 5.05 -11.75 21.35
C ASP A 95 5.16 -10.71 20.22
N TYR A 96 4.87 -9.45 20.50
CA TYR A 96 4.86 -8.37 19.49
C TYR A 96 5.77 -7.22 19.87
N ASN A 97 6.67 -7.45 20.82
CA ASN A 97 7.70 -6.50 21.22
C ASN A 97 8.79 -6.53 20.15
N SER A 98 8.76 -5.67 19.15
CA SER A 98 9.76 -5.79 18.08
C SER A 98 11.18 -5.38 18.49
N LYS A 99 11.36 -4.90 19.73
CA LYS A 99 12.63 -4.44 20.26
C LYS A 99 13.54 -5.55 20.83
N ASN A 100 13.12 -6.82 20.71
CA ASN A 100 13.92 -7.96 21.14
C ASN A 100 14.01 -9.05 20.06
N ASN A 101 13.61 -8.74 18.82
CA ASN A 101 13.56 -9.72 17.75
C ASN A 101 14.97 -10.22 17.39
N TRP A 102 15.98 -9.35 17.51
CA TRP A 102 17.37 -9.66 17.28
C TRP A 102 17.84 -10.71 18.28
N GLU A 103 17.68 -10.50 19.58
CA GLU A 103 18.09 -11.49 20.59
C GLU A 103 17.21 -12.73 20.57
N SER A 104 15.91 -12.58 20.31
CA SER A 104 15.00 -13.71 20.14
C SER A 104 15.47 -14.62 19.01
N MET A 105 16.06 -14.09 17.94
CA MET A 105 16.54 -14.93 16.83
C MET A 105 17.60 -15.98 17.25
N ASP A 106 18.40 -15.68 18.27
CA ASP A 106 19.37 -16.63 18.84
C ASP A 106 18.70 -17.72 19.70
N ALA A 107 17.55 -17.40 20.32
CA ALA A 107 16.86 -18.28 21.25
C ALA A 107 16.02 -19.38 20.56
N PHE A 108 15.60 -19.16 19.32
CA PHE A 108 14.79 -20.12 18.56
C PHE A 108 15.65 -20.85 17.53
N SER A 109 15.54 -22.17 17.44
CA SER A 109 16.29 -22.97 16.45
C SER A 109 15.57 -23.13 15.11
N THR A 110 14.28 -22.76 15.06
CA THR A 110 13.43 -22.83 13.86
C THR A 110 12.55 -21.60 13.79
N VAL A 111 12.66 -20.84 12.70
CA VAL A 111 11.79 -19.71 12.36
C VAL A 111 11.09 -20.00 11.04
N PRO A 112 9.82 -20.43 11.02
CA PRO A 112 9.12 -20.72 9.77
C PRO A 112 8.84 -19.45 8.98
N ALA A 113 8.93 -19.52 7.66
CA ALA A 113 8.79 -18.34 6.82
C ALA A 113 7.34 -17.90 6.61
N TYR A 114 7.10 -16.60 6.77
CA TYR A 114 5.84 -15.94 6.47
C TYR A 114 6.07 -14.66 5.71
N LEU A 115 5.17 -14.33 4.79
CA LEU A 115 5.13 -13.02 4.16
C LEU A 115 3.85 -12.33 4.59
N TYR A 116 3.94 -11.05 4.92
CA TYR A 116 2.74 -10.23 5.02
C TYR A 116 2.28 -9.87 3.61
N TYR A 117 0.97 -9.76 3.38
CA TYR A 117 0.46 -9.34 2.08
C TYR A 117 -0.69 -8.35 2.20
N SER A 118 -0.79 -7.42 1.25
CA SER A 118 -1.90 -6.47 1.15
C SER A 118 -2.65 -6.65 -0.15
N VAL A 119 -3.94 -6.30 -0.14
CA VAL A 119 -4.75 -6.24 -1.37
C VAL A 119 -5.49 -4.92 -1.42
N VAL A 120 -5.27 -4.16 -2.49
CA VAL A 120 -6.09 -3.02 -2.88
C VAL A 120 -6.72 -3.35 -4.23
N GLU A 121 -8.02 -3.06 -4.40
CA GLU A 121 -8.75 -3.26 -5.64
C GLU A 121 -9.31 -1.92 -6.11
N SER A 122 -8.95 -1.50 -7.33
CA SER A 122 -9.70 -0.51 -8.10
C SER A 122 -10.69 -1.17 -9.04
N GLU A 123 -11.53 -0.38 -9.69
CA GLU A 123 -12.49 -0.90 -10.66
C GLU A 123 -11.82 -1.80 -11.72
N THR A 124 -10.55 -1.53 -12.05
CA THR A 124 -9.83 -2.11 -13.18
C THR A 124 -8.57 -2.89 -12.82
N HIS A 125 -8.02 -2.70 -11.62
CA HIS A 125 -6.76 -3.33 -11.20
C HIS A 125 -6.83 -3.89 -9.77
N TYR A 126 -6.08 -4.97 -9.55
CA TYR A 126 -5.64 -5.36 -8.22
C TYR A 126 -4.21 -4.85 -8.01
N PHE A 127 -3.92 -4.42 -6.78
CA PHE A 127 -2.59 -4.08 -6.32
C PHE A 127 -2.28 -4.99 -5.13
N LEU A 128 -1.27 -5.84 -5.29
CA LEU A 128 -0.94 -6.91 -4.35
C LEU A 128 0.42 -6.63 -3.75
N GLY A 129 0.47 -6.25 -2.47
CA GLY A 129 1.72 -6.09 -1.73
C GLY A 129 2.17 -7.41 -1.12
N TYR A 130 3.47 -7.69 -1.11
CA TYR A 130 4.08 -8.79 -0.37
C TYR A 130 5.34 -8.28 0.35
N TYR A 131 5.41 -8.51 1.66
CA TYR A 131 6.41 -7.91 2.53
C TYR A 131 7.16 -8.98 3.31
N THR A 132 8.48 -8.87 3.32
CA THR A 132 9.41 -9.82 3.92
C THR A 132 9.98 -9.22 5.19
N PHE A 133 9.58 -9.78 6.34
CA PHE A 133 10.12 -9.37 7.63
C PHE A 133 11.34 -10.20 8.00
N HIS A 134 12.41 -9.54 8.38
CA HIS A 134 13.63 -10.13 8.92
C HIS A 134 13.85 -9.62 10.35
N PRO A 135 14.25 -10.48 11.31
CA PRO A 135 14.49 -10.01 12.68
C PRO A 135 15.69 -9.07 12.82
N ARG A 136 16.58 -9.02 11.83
CA ARG A 136 17.84 -8.27 11.86
C ARG A 136 18.10 -7.66 10.49
N ASP A 137 18.58 -6.42 10.42
CA ASP A 137 19.42 -5.90 9.34
C ASP A 137 20.84 -5.82 9.89
N TRP A 138 21.76 -6.57 9.30
CA TRP A 138 23.05 -6.89 9.92
C TRP A 138 24.18 -6.82 8.90
N CYS A 139 25.43 -6.81 9.35
CA CYS A 139 26.57 -6.77 8.44
C CYS A 139 27.88 -7.30 9.05
N ASP A 140 28.87 -7.64 8.22
CA ASP A 140 30.15 -8.22 8.70
C ASP A 140 31.16 -7.18 9.23
N SER A 141 30.82 -5.89 9.20
CA SER A 141 31.77 -4.81 9.47
C SER A 141 31.26 -3.90 10.58
N ALA A 142 32.15 -3.57 11.52
CA ALA A 142 31.85 -2.64 12.62
C ALA A 142 31.61 -1.16 12.17
N PHE A 143 31.48 -0.92 10.86
CA PHE A 143 31.31 0.40 10.25
C PHE A 143 30.10 0.49 9.31
N CYS A 144 29.27 -0.56 9.21
CA CYS A 144 27.98 -0.49 8.54
C CYS A 144 26.85 -0.35 9.55
N THR A 145 25.73 0.17 9.06
CA THR A 145 24.50 0.36 9.80
C THR A 145 23.83 -0.98 10.03
N GLU A 146 23.61 -1.34 11.29
CA GLU A 146 22.85 -2.53 11.68
C GLU A 146 21.70 -2.10 12.58
N HIS A 147 20.55 -2.76 12.41
CA HIS A 147 19.39 -2.50 13.24
C HIS A 147 18.44 -3.68 13.43
N GLU A 148 17.78 -3.64 14.58
CA GLU A 148 16.68 -4.50 14.98
C GLU A 148 15.50 -4.36 14.02
N ASN A 149 15.05 -5.52 13.52
CA ASN A 149 14.08 -5.68 12.45
C ASN A 149 14.50 -5.13 11.09
N ASP A 150 13.88 -5.70 10.08
CA ASP A 150 13.82 -5.17 8.73
C ASP A 150 12.52 -5.58 8.05
N LEU A 151 11.99 -4.73 7.17
CA LEU A 151 10.83 -5.05 6.36
C LEU A 151 10.98 -4.40 5.00
N GLU A 152 11.20 -5.23 4.00
CA GLU A 152 11.23 -4.83 2.58
C GLU A 152 10.05 -5.50 1.84
N GLY A 153 9.88 -5.22 0.55
CA GLY A 153 8.83 -5.91 -0.20
C GLY A 153 8.60 -5.48 -1.62
N VAL A 154 7.44 -5.88 -2.14
CA VAL A 154 7.02 -5.60 -3.52
C VAL A 154 5.53 -5.28 -3.60
N LEU A 155 5.16 -4.36 -4.47
CA LEU A 155 3.80 -4.15 -4.97
C LEU A 155 3.68 -4.70 -6.40
N LEU A 156 2.72 -5.59 -6.65
CA LEU A 156 2.38 -6.09 -7.98
C LEU A 156 1.07 -5.45 -8.47
N ALA A 157 1.11 -4.75 -9.60
CA ALA A 157 -0.08 -4.24 -10.28
C ALA A 157 -0.60 -5.27 -11.29
N VAL A 158 -1.87 -5.68 -11.14
CA VAL A 158 -2.52 -6.71 -11.94
C VAL A 158 -3.80 -6.15 -12.55
N ARG A 159 -3.86 -6.09 -13.88
CA ARG A 159 -5.07 -5.70 -14.60
C ARG A 159 -6.13 -6.78 -14.49
N LYS A 160 -7.35 -6.40 -14.10
CA LYS A 160 -8.50 -7.30 -14.02
C LYS A 160 -8.90 -7.79 -15.41
N GLY A 161 -9.37 -9.04 -15.50
CA GLY A 161 -9.81 -9.66 -16.73
C GLY A 161 -10.02 -11.16 -16.58
N SER A 162 -10.46 -11.82 -17.64
CA SER A 162 -10.72 -13.27 -17.65
C SER A 162 -9.46 -14.14 -17.66
N ALA A 163 -8.28 -13.56 -17.93
CA ALA A 163 -7.00 -14.25 -17.91
C ALA A 163 -6.74 -14.92 -16.56
N ASN A 164 -5.96 -16.01 -16.59
CA ASN A 164 -5.53 -16.72 -15.39
C ASN A 164 -6.69 -17.19 -14.49
N GLY A 165 -7.80 -17.60 -15.11
CA GLY A 165 -9.00 -18.03 -14.39
C GLY A 165 -9.69 -16.89 -13.65
N GLY A 166 -9.66 -15.67 -14.21
CA GLY A 166 -10.21 -14.47 -13.58
C GLY A 166 -9.26 -13.79 -12.58
N LYS A 167 -7.99 -14.21 -12.50
CA LYS A 167 -6.97 -13.60 -11.63
C LYS A 167 -6.26 -12.42 -12.28
N GLY A 168 -6.62 -12.07 -13.51
CA GLY A 168 -6.10 -10.91 -14.22
C GLY A 168 -4.75 -11.16 -14.89
N THR A 169 -4.09 -10.09 -15.29
CA THR A 169 -2.79 -10.09 -15.97
C THR A 169 -1.86 -9.12 -15.26
N ALA A 170 -0.70 -9.59 -14.80
CA ALA A 170 0.32 -8.71 -14.22
C ALA A 170 0.79 -7.67 -15.25
N ILE A 171 0.91 -6.41 -14.83
CA ILE A 171 1.30 -5.28 -15.68
C ILE A 171 2.67 -4.74 -15.26
N ALA A 172 2.88 -4.52 -13.97
CA ALA A 172 4.14 -4.02 -13.41
C ALA A 172 4.35 -4.50 -11.97
N ALA A 173 5.59 -4.42 -11.49
CA ALA A 173 5.95 -4.59 -10.09
C ALA A 173 6.84 -3.43 -9.61
N PHE A 174 6.76 -3.10 -8.32
CA PHE A 174 7.52 -2.05 -7.64
C PHE A 174 8.17 -2.67 -6.42
N THR A 175 9.50 -2.77 -6.37
CA THR A 175 10.22 -3.35 -5.23
C THR A 175 10.84 -2.25 -4.39
N GLU A 176 10.88 -2.45 -3.08
CA GLU A 176 11.60 -1.55 -2.19
C GLU A 176 12.99 -2.16 -1.91
N ALA A 177 14.03 -1.32 -1.94
CA ALA A 177 15.33 -1.65 -1.39
C ALA A 177 16.05 -0.41 -0.88
N HIS A 178 16.45 -0.43 0.40
CA HIS A 178 17.28 0.63 1.01
C HIS A 178 16.66 2.04 0.90
N GLY A 179 15.33 2.15 0.92
CA GLY A 179 14.59 3.41 0.79
C GLY A 179 14.34 3.88 -0.64
N HIS A 180 14.61 3.04 -1.65
CA HIS A 180 14.34 3.30 -3.06
C HIS A 180 13.28 2.35 -3.62
N ILE A 181 12.47 2.82 -4.56
CA ILE A 181 11.42 2.04 -5.21
C ILE A 181 11.81 1.78 -6.66
N TYR A 182 11.98 0.51 -7.03
CA TYR A 182 12.39 0.08 -8.37
C TYR A 182 11.22 -0.52 -9.16
N GLN A 183 11.07 -0.18 -10.45
CA GLN A 183 9.93 -0.55 -11.29
C GLN A 183 10.27 -1.57 -12.38
N TYR A 184 9.43 -2.59 -12.52
CA TYR A 184 9.62 -3.69 -13.48
C TYR A 184 8.38 -3.92 -14.33
N ALA A 185 8.55 -3.93 -15.65
CA ALA A 185 7.47 -4.17 -16.60
C ALA A 185 7.16 -5.67 -16.73
N ALA A 186 5.92 -6.07 -16.47
CA ALA A 186 5.41 -7.41 -16.78
C ALA A 186 4.70 -7.46 -18.14
N ALA A 187 4.30 -6.30 -18.67
CA ALA A 187 3.67 -6.14 -19.97
C ALA A 187 4.52 -5.28 -20.92
N SER A 188 4.52 -5.63 -22.20
CA SER A 188 5.16 -4.80 -23.24
C SER A 188 4.46 -3.45 -23.39
N GLY A 189 5.21 -2.42 -23.74
CA GLY A 189 4.66 -1.10 -24.04
C GLY A 189 4.52 -0.18 -22.82
N LEU A 190 5.07 -0.57 -21.66
CA LEU A 190 5.37 0.34 -20.57
C LEU A 190 6.67 1.09 -20.82
N SER A 191 6.77 2.30 -20.29
CA SER A 191 7.97 3.13 -20.29
C SER A 191 8.04 3.97 -19.02
N SER A 192 9.20 4.60 -18.76
CA SER A 192 9.41 5.54 -17.66
C SER A 192 8.37 6.67 -17.62
N GLY A 193 8.00 7.06 -16.40
CA GLY A 193 7.06 8.13 -16.06
C GLY A 193 7.79 9.28 -15.38
N SER A 194 7.40 9.62 -14.15
CA SER A 194 8.20 10.48 -13.26
C SER A 194 9.50 9.80 -12.82
N ASP A 195 9.53 8.47 -12.87
CA ASP A 195 10.65 7.63 -12.45
C ASP A 195 11.07 6.67 -13.59
N ASP A 196 12.22 6.02 -13.46
CA ASP A 196 12.72 5.12 -14.49
C ASP A 196 12.00 3.75 -14.52
N LEU A 197 12.37 2.93 -15.49
CA LEU A 197 11.84 1.56 -15.62
C LEU A 197 13.05 0.64 -15.58
N ASP A 198 13.34 0.11 -14.40
CA ASP A 198 14.57 -0.63 -14.09
C ASP A 198 14.72 -1.92 -14.87
N GLY A 199 13.60 -2.55 -15.25
CA GLY A 199 13.70 -3.75 -16.04
C GLY A 199 12.39 -4.45 -16.35
N THR A 200 12.49 -5.75 -16.61
CA THR A 200 11.37 -6.62 -16.94
C THR A 200 11.12 -7.62 -15.83
N LEU A 201 9.86 -7.82 -15.47
CA LEU A 201 9.46 -8.80 -14.48
C LEU A 201 9.50 -10.21 -15.07
N SER A 202 10.22 -11.12 -14.43
CA SER A 202 10.28 -12.53 -14.80
C SER A 202 9.40 -13.41 -13.90
N PHE A 203 9.00 -14.58 -14.39
CA PHE A 203 8.02 -15.45 -13.72
C PHE A 203 8.49 -16.91 -13.64
N SER A 204 8.05 -17.61 -12.60
CA SER A 204 8.10 -19.06 -12.46
C SER A 204 6.66 -19.59 -12.37
N GLY A 205 6.07 -19.95 -13.52
CA GLY A 205 4.62 -20.21 -13.59
C GLY A 205 3.86 -18.89 -13.42
N SER A 206 2.92 -18.83 -12.48
CA SER A 206 2.21 -17.59 -12.12
C SER A 206 2.96 -16.73 -11.10
N HIS A 207 4.07 -17.22 -10.54
CA HIS A 207 4.77 -16.57 -9.45
C HIS A 207 5.83 -15.60 -9.99
N PRO A 208 5.70 -14.28 -9.77
CA PRO A 208 6.74 -13.33 -10.13
C PRO A 208 8.01 -13.63 -9.35
N ARG A 209 9.17 -13.45 -9.98
CA ARG A 209 10.48 -13.77 -9.40
C ARG A 209 11.15 -12.49 -8.92
N PHE A 210 11.64 -12.51 -7.69
CA PHE A 210 12.43 -11.42 -7.10
C PHE A 210 13.69 -11.98 -6.44
N TYR A 211 14.72 -11.15 -6.38
CA TYR A 211 15.94 -11.37 -5.62
C TYR A 211 15.86 -10.60 -4.31
N ILE A 212 16.42 -11.17 -3.24
CA ILE A 212 16.58 -10.49 -1.95
C ILE A 212 18.07 -10.55 -1.61
N GLU A 213 18.66 -9.40 -1.36
CA GLU A 213 20.05 -9.26 -0.94
C GLU A 213 20.25 -9.87 0.46
N ALA A 214 21.40 -10.50 0.72
CA ALA A 214 21.75 -10.83 2.10
C ALA A 214 21.89 -9.55 2.93
N LYS A 215 21.80 -9.65 4.26
CA LYS A 215 22.14 -8.60 5.23
C LYS A 215 21.18 -7.42 5.30
N GLY A 216 21.14 -6.59 4.28
CA GLY A 216 20.27 -5.42 4.21
C GLY A 216 18.98 -5.66 3.42
N HIS A 217 18.76 -6.90 2.98
CA HIS A 217 17.50 -7.44 2.43
C HIS A 217 16.81 -6.72 1.27
N GLY A 218 17.46 -5.74 0.64
CA GLY A 218 16.90 -5.03 -0.50
C GLY A 218 16.30 -5.97 -1.55
N VAL A 219 15.05 -5.70 -1.95
CA VAL A 219 14.31 -6.53 -2.91
C VAL A 219 14.47 -5.96 -4.31
N TYR A 220 14.82 -6.83 -5.25
CA TYR A 220 15.01 -6.46 -6.65
C TYR A 220 14.29 -7.42 -7.59
N GLY A 221 14.01 -6.96 -8.81
CA GLY A 221 13.55 -7.80 -9.89
C GLY A 221 14.58 -8.88 -10.23
N CYS A 222 14.09 -10.07 -10.54
CA CYS A 222 14.96 -11.21 -10.81
C CYS A 222 15.60 -11.14 -12.20
N ASP A 223 16.90 -10.81 -12.22
CA ASP A 223 17.79 -10.80 -13.38
C ASP A 223 18.95 -11.79 -13.20
N SER A 224 20.16 -11.46 -13.65
CA SER A 224 21.36 -12.28 -13.40
C SER A 224 21.66 -12.53 -11.91
N ARG A 225 21.13 -11.71 -10.99
CA ARG A 225 21.25 -11.93 -9.53
C ARG A 225 20.64 -13.26 -9.09
N CYS A 226 19.61 -13.73 -9.79
CA CYS A 226 18.96 -15.01 -9.49
C CYS A 226 19.67 -16.24 -10.08
N ASP A 227 20.72 -16.04 -10.89
CA ASP A 227 21.44 -17.15 -11.52
C ASP A 227 22.59 -17.66 -10.65
N ASN A 228 23.14 -16.78 -9.80
CA ASN A 228 24.22 -17.12 -8.90
C ASN A 228 24.18 -16.32 -7.60
N ALA A 229 23.91 -17.00 -6.49
CA ALA A 229 23.98 -16.47 -5.13
C ALA A 229 25.42 -16.04 -4.78
N PRO A 230 25.67 -14.76 -4.48
CA PRO A 230 26.96 -14.27 -4.02
C PRO A 230 27.51 -15.02 -2.79
N GLY A 231 28.51 -15.88 -2.99
CA GLY A 231 29.08 -16.71 -1.91
C GLY A 231 28.66 -18.19 -1.98
N GLY A 232 27.69 -18.51 -2.83
CA GLY A 232 27.18 -19.87 -3.03
C GLY A 232 26.16 -20.30 -1.96
N ASP A 233 25.48 -19.33 -1.38
CA ASP A 233 24.64 -19.37 -0.18
C ASP A 233 23.29 -18.67 -0.41
N GLY A 234 22.57 -19.10 -1.44
CA GLY A 234 21.20 -18.68 -1.72
C GLY A 234 20.17 -19.79 -1.57
N ILE A 235 19.00 -19.42 -1.05
CA ILE A 235 17.81 -20.27 -0.94
C ILE A 235 16.65 -19.68 -1.72
N VAL A 236 15.63 -20.48 -1.98
CA VAL A 236 14.41 -20.04 -2.64
C VAL A 236 13.22 -20.20 -1.70
N TYR A 237 12.44 -19.14 -1.54
CA TYR A 237 11.15 -19.18 -0.87
C TYR A 237 10.03 -19.26 -1.91
N ALA A 238 9.07 -20.17 -1.68
CA ALA A 238 7.88 -20.33 -2.52
C ALA A 238 6.63 -20.48 -1.65
N VAL A 239 5.48 -20.00 -2.13
CA VAL A 239 4.24 -20.11 -1.36
C VAL A 239 3.90 -21.58 -1.09
N ALA A 240 3.50 -21.89 0.15
CA ALA A 240 3.06 -23.21 0.54
C ALA A 240 1.79 -23.60 -0.24
N ALA A 241 1.71 -24.87 -0.64
CA ALA A 241 0.47 -25.43 -1.13
C ALA A 241 -0.64 -25.28 -0.07
N ALA A 242 -1.89 -25.16 -0.51
CA ALA A 242 -3.01 -25.01 0.41
C ALA A 242 -3.05 -26.16 1.42
N GLY A 243 -3.02 -25.82 2.71
CA GLY A 243 -3.00 -26.79 3.82
C GLY A 243 -1.61 -27.26 4.27
N GLU A 244 -0.55 -26.95 3.52
CA GLU A 244 0.83 -27.27 3.92
C GLU A 244 1.42 -26.18 4.82
N PRO A 245 2.26 -26.55 5.82
CA PRO A 245 2.86 -25.60 6.73
C PRO A 245 3.97 -24.75 6.05
N ALA A 246 4.26 -23.61 6.65
CA ALA A 246 5.52 -22.90 6.40
C ALA A 246 6.71 -23.74 6.88
N GLN A 247 7.83 -23.63 6.17
CA GLN A 247 9.08 -24.30 6.53
C GLN A 247 10.08 -23.31 7.12
N SER A 248 10.86 -23.78 8.09
CA SER A 248 12.09 -23.10 8.49
C SER A 248 13.23 -23.55 7.58
N PRO A 249 14.03 -22.63 7.02
CA PRO A 249 15.16 -23.05 6.23
C PRO A 249 16.18 -23.82 7.08
N SER A 250 16.53 -25.02 6.61
CA SER A 250 17.48 -25.91 7.31
C SER A 250 18.95 -25.55 7.04
N SER A 251 19.20 -24.66 6.08
CA SER A 251 20.52 -24.20 5.65
C SER A 251 20.34 -23.06 4.64
N GLY A 252 21.19 -22.02 4.73
CA GLY A 252 21.38 -21.00 3.70
C GLY A 252 22.23 -21.44 2.50
N SER A 253 22.91 -22.60 2.59
CA SER A 253 23.84 -23.05 1.54
C SER A 253 23.17 -23.48 0.23
N GLY A 254 23.88 -23.25 -0.87
CA GLY A 254 23.53 -23.69 -2.21
C GLY A 254 23.33 -22.51 -3.13
N ASN A 255 23.34 -22.72 -4.45
CA ASN A 255 23.06 -21.63 -5.39
C ASN A 255 21.59 -21.69 -5.84
N PHE A 256 20.67 -21.25 -4.97
CA PHE A 256 19.22 -21.25 -5.19
C PHE A 256 18.63 -22.64 -5.51
N THR A 257 19.28 -23.69 -5.01
CA THR A 257 18.87 -25.09 -5.26
C THR A 257 17.93 -25.65 -4.18
N ARG A 258 17.89 -25.01 -3.01
CA ARG A 258 17.02 -25.39 -1.89
C ARG A 258 15.78 -24.52 -1.90
N VAL A 259 14.62 -25.14 -1.84
CA VAL A 259 13.33 -24.46 -1.84
C VAL A 259 12.63 -24.70 -0.50
N TYR A 260 12.18 -23.64 0.15
CA TYR A 260 11.41 -23.69 1.40
C TYR A 260 10.05 -23.01 1.20
N SER A 261 9.01 -23.59 1.80
CA SER A 261 7.66 -23.02 1.73
C SER A 261 7.45 -21.89 2.73
N TYR A 262 6.73 -20.84 2.33
CA TYR A 262 6.21 -19.81 3.23
C TYR A 262 4.68 -19.78 3.25
N GLN A 263 4.10 -19.21 4.31
CA GLN A 263 2.67 -18.90 4.36
C GLN A 263 2.42 -17.39 4.30
N LEU A 264 1.21 -17.01 3.91
CA LEU A 264 0.79 -15.61 3.79
C LEU A 264 -0.01 -15.18 5.01
N ILE A 265 0.27 -13.97 5.52
CA ILE A 265 -0.50 -13.29 6.57
C ILE A 265 -1.07 -12.00 5.98
N PRO A 266 -2.40 -11.81 5.90
CA PRO A 266 -2.97 -10.53 5.48
C PRO A 266 -2.47 -9.41 6.38
N LEU A 267 -2.06 -8.29 5.80
CA LEU A 267 -1.52 -7.14 6.51
C LEU A 267 -2.54 -6.57 7.49
N ASP A 268 -3.83 -6.67 7.17
CA ASP A 268 -4.99 -6.28 7.97
C ASP A 268 -5.62 -7.45 8.76
N GLN A 269 -4.93 -8.58 8.93
CA GLN A 269 -5.43 -9.71 9.71
C GLN A 269 -5.67 -9.34 11.17
N THR A 270 -6.91 -9.46 11.64
CA THR A 270 -7.32 -9.03 12.99
C THR A 270 -7.24 -10.11 14.07
N SER A 271 -7.13 -11.38 13.67
CA SER A 271 -7.17 -12.55 14.57
C SER A 271 -6.02 -13.51 14.31
N GLY A 272 -5.62 -14.27 15.33
CA GLY A 272 -4.48 -15.19 15.21
C GLY A 272 -3.17 -14.40 15.16
N ASP A 273 -2.30 -14.73 14.21
CA ASP A 273 -1.13 -13.92 13.88
C ASP A 273 -1.61 -12.61 13.24
N GLN A 274 -1.76 -11.57 14.05
CA GLN A 274 -2.23 -10.28 13.59
C GLN A 274 -1.27 -9.70 12.54
N GLY A 275 -1.86 -9.08 11.52
CA GLY A 275 -1.14 -8.35 10.49
C GLY A 275 -0.63 -7.00 11.01
N LEU A 276 0.44 -6.49 10.38
CA LEU A 276 1.10 -5.26 10.82
C LEU A 276 0.20 -4.01 10.72
N TRP A 277 -0.71 -3.95 9.74
CA TRP A 277 -1.67 -2.84 9.62
C TRP A 277 -2.69 -2.82 10.76
N THR A 278 -3.13 -3.98 11.24
CA THR A 278 -3.99 -4.07 12.43
C THR A 278 -3.29 -3.51 13.65
N ARG A 279 -1.96 -3.66 13.72
CA ARG A 279 -1.14 -3.19 14.83
C ARG A 279 -0.56 -1.80 14.64
N ARG A 280 -0.88 -1.08 13.55
CA ARG A 280 -0.26 0.22 13.19
C ARG A 280 -0.25 1.28 14.31
N ASP A 281 -1.20 1.20 15.24
CA ASP A 281 -1.32 2.12 16.38
C ASP A 281 -0.71 1.58 17.70
N ASP A 282 -0.15 0.36 17.69
CA ASP A 282 0.56 -0.28 18.79
C ASP A 282 1.95 0.34 18.98
N VAL A 283 1.95 1.58 19.49
CA VAL A 283 3.14 2.41 19.68
C VAL A 283 3.45 2.59 21.16
N CYS A 284 4.51 1.95 21.63
CA CYS A 284 5.03 2.07 23.00
C CYS A 284 6.44 1.47 23.11
N ASP A 285 7.03 1.49 24.29
CA ASP A 285 8.43 1.04 24.49
C ASP A 285 8.65 -0.46 24.28
N THR A 286 7.61 -1.27 24.46
CA THR A 286 7.62 -2.74 24.33
C THR A 286 6.54 -3.23 23.36
N CYS A 287 6.17 -2.37 22.40
CA CYS A 287 5.14 -2.63 21.41
C CYS A 287 5.77 -2.92 20.04
N THR A 288 4.92 -3.12 19.03
CA THR A 288 5.35 -3.35 17.64
C THR A 288 6.02 -2.13 17.01
N PHE A 289 5.61 -0.92 17.38
CA PHE A 289 6.08 0.30 16.73
C PHE A 289 6.72 1.27 17.72
N GLY A 290 7.85 1.87 17.32
CA GLY A 290 8.49 2.95 18.05
C GLY A 290 7.87 4.31 17.72
N SER A 291 7.44 4.47 16.47
CA SER A 291 6.60 5.55 15.98
C SER A 291 5.72 5.02 14.85
N TRP A 292 4.72 5.79 14.41
CA TRP A 292 3.80 5.29 13.39
C TRP A 292 4.54 5.00 12.09
N GLY A 293 4.47 3.75 11.64
CA GLY A 293 5.15 3.30 10.42
C GLY A 293 6.65 3.05 10.55
N ARG A 294 7.19 3.06 11.78
CA ARG A 294 8.56 2.61 12.06
C ARG A 294 8.57 1.60 13.20
N MET A 295 9.04 0.38 12.93
CA MET A 295 9.04 -0.70 13.93
C MET A 295 9.87 -0.30 15.13
N ARG A 296 9.47 -0.77 16.32
CA ARG A 296 10.28 -0.52 17.51
C ARG A 296 11.58 -1.33 17.37
N GLY A 297 12.72 -0.67 17.41
CA GLY A 297 14.00 -1.35 17.31
C GLY A 297 15.14 -0.49 17.84
N ASP A 298 16.21 -1.14 18.28
CA ASP A 298 17.51 -0.52 18.53
C ASP A 298 18.56 -1.02 17.53
N GLY A 299 19.79 -0.55 17.68
CA GLY A 299 20.86 -0.76 16.72
C GLY A 299 22.08 0.02 17.14
N LEU A 300 23.22 -0.26 16.51
CA LEU A 300 24.47 0.43 16.85
C LEU A 300 24.42 1.92 16.49
N ASP A 301 23.70 2.28 15.44
CA ASP A 301 23.66 3.64 14.91
C ASP A 301 22.27 4.16 14.51
N SER A 302 21.23 3.32 14.55
CA SER A 302 19.86 3.73 14.25
C SER A 302 18.85 3.12 15.22
N GLN A 303 17.80 3.88 15.54
CA GLN A 303 16.68 3.43 16.35
C GLN A 303 15.42 3.45 15.49
N ASN A 304 14.61 2.41 15.59
CA ASN A 304 13.36 2.26 14.83
C ASN A 304 13.57 2.45 13.32
N ALA A 305 14.62 1.82 12.78
CA ALA A 305 15.04 2.05 11.40
C ALA A 305 14.06 1.45 10.39
N ALA A 306 13.67 0.18 10.58
CA ALA A 306 12.72 -0.53 9.73
C ALA A 306 11.39 0.23 9.57
N THR A 307 11.07 0.58 8.33
CA THR A 307 9.90 1.38 7.97
C THR A 307 8.83 0.52 7.29
N MET A 308 7.58 0.96 7.33
CA MET A 308 6.43 0.19 6.84
C MET A 308 5.91 0.70 5.49
N PRO A 309 5.14 -0.10 4.73
CA PRO A 309 4.63 0.29 3.41
C PRO A 309 3.70 1.52 3.39
N TRP A 310 3.13 1.90 4.54
CA TRP A 310 2.38 3.16 4.71
C TRP A 310 3.29 4.36 5.08
N SER A 311 4.60 4.19 4.95
CA SER A 311 5.62 5.16 5.34
C SER A 311 6.80 5.21 4.37
N TRP A 312 6.98 4.17 3.54
CA TRP A 312 7.87 4.20 2.39
C TRP A 312 7.55 5.35 1.44
N ASP A 313 8.61 5.99 0.97
CA ASP A 313 8.60 7.11 0.03
C ASP A 313 9.95 7.06 -0.69
N ASP A 314 9.97 7.37 -1.98
CA ASP A 314 11.23 7.52 -2.70
C ASP A 314 11.53 9.01 -2.87
N GLY A 315 12.77 9.41 -2.55
CA GLY A 315 13.12 10.81 -2.37
C GLY A 315 13.04 11.66 -3.66
N ASP A 316 13.06 11.00 -4.82
CA ASP A 316 13.11 11.60 -6.14
C ASP A 316 12.06 11.08 -7.15
N ASP A 317 10.98 10.44 -6.67
CA ASP A 317 9.95 9.82 -7.54
C ASP A 317 8.84 10.75 -8.08
N GLY A 318 8.99 12.06 -7.88
CA GLY A 318 8.10 13.07 -8.42
C GLY A 318 6.91 13.40 -7.53
N GLU A 319 5.67 13.25 -8.02
CA GLU A 319 4.43 13.63 -7.32
C GLU A 319 3.76 12.45 -6.57
N VAL A 320 4.59 11.58 -6.05
CA VAL A 320 4.26 10.50 -5.13
C VAL A 320 4.72 10.93 -3.73
N PHE A 321 4.04 10.44 -2.71
CA PHE A 321 4.29 10.84 -1.32
C PHE A 321 4.22 9.63 -0.41
N SER A 322 4.87 9.74 0.75
CA SER A 322 4.96 8.69 1.76
C SER A 322 3.66 7.90 1.97
N GLY A 323 3.80 6.58 1.80
CA GLY A 323 2.74 5.59 1.95
C GLY A 323 1.90 5.33 0.70
N ALA A 324 2.16 6.01 -0.42
CA ALA A 324 1.40 5.82 -1.66
C ALA A 324 1.40 4.37 -2.14
N LEU A 325 2.51 3.64 -1.97
CA LEU A 325 2.63 2.22 -2.35
C LEU A 325 1.53 1.34 -1.75
N LEU A 326 1.09 1.64 -0.52
CA LEU A 326 -0.01 0.91 0.13
C LEU A 326 -1.36 1.63 0.02
N CYS A 327 -1.36 2.95 0.22
CA CYS A 327 -2.58 3.70 0.48
C CYS A 327 -3.19 4.32 -0.78
N ASP A 328 -2.38 4.57 -1.82
CA ASP A 328 -2.81 5.05 -3.13
C ASP A 328 -2.01 4.39 -4.28
N PRO A 329 -2.02 3.05 -4.41
CA PRO A 329 -1.17 2.35 -5.36
C PRO A 329 -1.51 2.64 -6.83
N ALA A 330 -2.75 3.00 -7.15
CA ALA A 330 -3.12 3.44 -8.49
C ALA A 330 -2.39 4.74 -8.85
N GLN A 331 -2.33 5.68 -7.90
CA GLN A 331 -1.57 6.92 -8.05
C GLN A 331 -0.09 6.64 -8.26
N LEU A 332 0.54 5.80 -7.43
CA LEU A 332 1.94 5.42 -7.60
C LEU A 332 2.21 4.91 -9.04
N VAL A 333 1.47 3.89 -9.47
CA VAL A 333 1.70 3.22 -10.76
C VAL A 333 1.51 4.18 -11.93
N ASP A 334 0.42 4.93 -11.91
CA ASP A 334 0.09 5.91 -12.94
C ASP A 334 0.84 7.24 -12.76
N THR A 335 1.84 7.32 -11.87
CA THR A 335 2.78 8.46 -11.80
C THR A 335 4.15 8.03 -12.31
N GLN A 336 4.64 6.91 -11.81
CA GLN A 336 5.98 6.41 -12.10
C GLN A 336 6.10 5.72 -13.47
N LEU A 337 5.02 5.15 -14.04
CA LEU A 337 5.09 4.41 -15.32
C LEU A 337 4.11 4.92 -16.36
N ASN A 338 4.51 5.06 -17.62
CA ASN A 338 3.66 5.42 -18.75
C ASN A 338 3.34 4.21 -19.66
N GLY A 339 2.36 4.37 -20.55
CA GLY A 339 2.20 3.55 -21.75
C GLY A 339 0.88 2.79 -21.88
N THR A 340 0.71 2.11 -23.01
CA THR A 340 -0.60 1.56 -23.43
C THR A 340 -1.30 0.63 -22.43
N PRO A 341 -0.60 -0.13 -21.56
CA PRO A 341 -1.29 -0.89 -20.50
C PRO A 341 -2.04 -0.02 -19.48
N LEU A 342 -1.66 1.26 -19.35
CA LEU A 342 -2.23 2.26 -18.44
C LEU A 342 -3.10 3.31 -19.16
N ASP A 343 -2.85 3.60 -20.44
CA ASP A 343 -3.49 4.70 -21.19
C ASP A 343 -5.02 4.59 -21.38
N SER A 344 -5.64 3.43 -21.12
CA SER A 344 -7.10 3.26 -21.29
C SER A 344 -7.74 2.48 -20.16
N GLY A 345 -8.62 3.16 -19.42
CA GLY A 345 -9.42 2.57 -18.36
C GLY A 345 -8.61 2.20 -17.11
N PHE A 346 -7.49 2.87 -16.84
CA PHE A 346 -6.81 2.73 -15.56
C PHE A 346 -7.55 3.55 -14.49
N SER A 347 -8.22 2.86 -13.57
CA SER A 347 -9.09 3.50 -12.58
C SER A 347 -8.37 3.77 -11.27
N HIS A 348 -8.52 5.01 -10.80
CA HIS A 348 -8.14 5.49 -9.47
C HIS A 348 -9.29 5.38 -8.45
N SER A 349 -10.44 4.84 -8.87
CA SER A 349 -11.57 4.59 -7.98
C SER A 349 -11.43 3.21 -7.34
N TYR A 350 -11.16 3.21 -6.03
CA TYR A 350 -11.04 1.98 -5.26
C TYR A 350 -12.40 1.40 -4.90
N VAL A 351 -12.56 0.09 -5.12
CA VAL A 351 -13.70 -0.71 -4.63
C VAL A 351 -13.35 -1.44 -3.33
N PHE A 352 -12.05 -1.62 -3.05
CA PHE A 352 -11.54 -2.14 -1.79
C PHE A 352 -10.17 -1.53 -1.49
N ASN A 353 -10.08 -0.69 -0.45
CA ASN A 353 -8.82 -0.14 0.03
C ASN A 353 -8.91 0.02 1.57
N PRO A 354 -8.57 -1.01 2.35
CA PRO A 354 -8.65 -0.95 3.81
C PRO A 354 -7.47 -0.18 4.45
N TYR A 355 -6.55 0.34 3.63
CA TYR A 355 -5.30 0.94 4.09
C TYR A 355 -5.27 2.46 3.95
N ALA A 356 -6.09 3.06 3.07
CA ALA A 356 -6.32 4.50 3.08
C ALA A 356 -7.06 4.91 4.35
N THR A 357 -6.60 5.97 5.02
CA THR A 357 -7.33 6.56 6.16
C THR A 357 -8.06 7.85 5.79
N HIS A 358 -7.70 8.45 4.65
CA HIS A 358 -8.32 9.67 4.13
C HIS A 358 -8.51 9.55 2.61
N ALA A 359 -9.54 10.22 2.10
CA ALA A 359 -9.72 10.47 0.67
C ALA A 359 -10.05 11.95 0.47
N LEU A 360 -9.17 12.68 -0.22
CA LEU A 360 -9.34 14.09 -0.54
C LEU A 360 -9.72 14.22 -2.01
N THR A 361 -10.97 14.62 -2.28
CA THR A 361 -11.45 14.96 -3.62
C THR A 361 -11.38 16.47 -3.82
N ILE A 362 -10.61 16.93 -4.81
CA ILE A 362 -10.53 18.35 -5.15
C ILE A 362 -11.27 18.58 -6.47
N TYR A 363 -12.18 19.54 -6.48
CA TYR A 363 -13.00 19.85 -7.65
C TYR A 363 -12.45 21.02 -8.45
N ALA A 364 -12.07 22.12 -7.77
CA ALA A 364 -11.59 23.32 -8.44
C ALA A 364 -10.87 24.29 -7.49
N LEU A 365 -9.95 25.09 -8.07
CA LEU A 365 -9.27 26.21 -7.43
C LEU A 365 -9.56 27.52 -8.16
N ARG A 366 -9.45 28.64 -7.46
CA ARG A 366 -9.63 29.98 -8.02
C ARG A 366 -8.81 31.01 -7.26
N SER A 367 -8.08 31.84 -7.99
CA SER A 367 -7.53 33.10 -7.47
C SER A 367 -8.63 34.16 -7.43
N ASP A 368 -8.78 34.87 -6.32
CA ASP A 368 -9.64 36.05 -6.18
C ASP A 368 -8.84 37.36 -6.15
N LYS A 369 -7.52 37.31 -5.87
CA LYS A 369 -6.61 38.44 -5.95
C LYS A 369 -5.32 38.06 -6.66
N ASN A 370 -4.79 39.01 -7.42
CA ASN A 370 -3.47 38.87 -7.99
C ASN A 370 -2.40 39.15 -6.94
N ARG A 371 -1.52 38.18 -6.69
CA ARG A 371 -0.41 38.29 -5.74
C ARG A 371 0.97 38.34 -6.40
N ASP A 372 1.06 38.12 -7.71
CA ASP A 372 2.31 38.25 -8.48
C ASP A 372 2.88 39.68 -8.37
N SER A 373 4.08 39.74 -7.81
CA SER A 373 4.84 40.96 -7.55
C SER A 373 5.50 41.55 -8.81
N PHE A 374 5.57 40.79 -9.91
CA PHE A 374 6.15 41.16 -11.20
C PHE A 374 5.12 41.63 -12.23
N GLY A 375 3.83 41.62 -11.88
CA GLY A 375 2.76 42.28 -12.63
C GLY A 375 2.04 41.42 -13.67
N ASN A 376 2.27 40.10 -13.69
CA ASN A 376 1.39 39.15 -14.39
C ASN A 376 0.33 38.65 -13.39
N ALA A 377 -0.48 37.65 -13.77
CA ALA A 377 -1.50 37.08 -12.90
C ALA A 377 -0.93 35.93 -12.05
N SER A 378 -1.53 35.62 -10.91
CA SER A 378 -1.06 34.57 -9.99
C SER A 378 -0.84 33.19 -10.62
N ASP A 379 0.27 32.57 -10.28
CA ASP A 379 0.66 31.19 -10.56
C ASP A 379 0.18 30.27 -9.43
N ILE A 380 -1.13 30.01 -9.39
CA ILE A 380 -1.76 29.35 -8.25
C ILE A 380 -1.44 27.85 -8.16
N TYR A 381 -1.13 27.38 -6.95
CA TYR A 381 -1.07 25.95 -6.63
C TYR A 381 -1.69 25.65 -5.26
N LEU A 382 -1.96 24.35 -5.01
CA LEU A 382 -2.48 23.85 -3.75
C LEU A 382 -1.41 23.07 -3.02
N LYS A 383 -1.17 23.39 -1.75
CA LYS A 383 -0.41 22.57 -0.82
C LYS A 383 -1.36 21.96 0.20
N VAL A 384 -1.28 20.65 0.38
CA VAL A 384 -2.02 19.94 1.43
C VAL A 384 -1.04 19.28 2.36
N THR A 385 -1.23 19.50 3.66
CA THR A 385 -0.47 18.84 4.71
C THR A 385 -1.41 18.16 5.69
N ALA A 386 -1.02 16.98 6.16
CA ALA A 386 -1.71 16.23 7.19
C ALA A 386 -0.67 15.58 8.10
N PRO A 387 -0.62 15.94 9.40
CA PRO A 387 0.32 15.35 10.34
C PRO A 387 0.02 13.87 10.60
N GLY A 388 0.93 13.19 11.28
CA GLY A 388 0.77 11.77 11.62
C GLY A 388 1.28 10.81 10.54
N ALA A 389 2.05 11.32 9.58
CA ALA A 389 3.03 10.54 8.83
C ALA A 389 4.32 10.38 9.66
N PRO A 390 5.31 9.59 9.20
CA PRO A 390 6.68 9.69 9.71
C PRO A 390 7.20 11.13 9.72
N GLU A 391 8.14 11.43 10.61
CA GLU A 391 8.69 12.77 10.78
C GLU A 391 9.19 13.35 9.43
N GLY A 392 8.72 14.55 9.09
CA GLY A 392 9.06 15.23 7.84
C GLY A 392 8.15 14.93 6.64
N SER A 393 7.21 13.99 6.75
CA SER A 393 6.38 13.50 5.62
C SER A 393 4.92 13.98 5.65
N ASP A 394 4.68 15.17 6.21
CA ASP A 394 3.32 15.70 6.37
C ASP A 394 2.67 16.12 5.05
N VAL A 395 3.46 16.37 3.99
CA VAL A 395 2.95 16.77 2.68
C VAL A 395 2.14 15.62 2.07
N VAL A 396 0.97 15.96 1.54
CA VAL A 396 0.05 15.04 0.87
C VAL A 396 -0.01 15.35 -0.62
N LEU A 397 0.03 16.63 -0.99
CA LEU A 397 0.20 17.10 -2.36
C LEU A 397 0.71 18.54 -2.37
N ASP A 398 1.32 18.95 -3.47
CA ASP A 398 1.87 20.29 -3.69
C ASP A 398 1.82 20.72 -5.17
N ALA A 399 2.62 21.72 -5.55
CA ALA A 399 2.71 22.26 -6.91
C ALA A 399 3.06 21.21 -7.97
N ARG A 400 3.70 20.09 -7.59
CA ARG A 400 3.94 18.97 -8.49
C ARG A 400 2.63 18.38 -9.00
N SER A 401 1.61 18.32 -8.15
CA SER A 401 0.29 17.75 -8.45
C SER A 401 -0.66 18.67 -9.22
N PHE A 402 -0.57 20.00 -9.02
CA PHE A 402 -1.37 20.99 -9.73
C PHE A 402 -0.77 22.38 -9.61
N LYS A 403 -0.58 23.06 -10.74
CA LYS A 403 -0.22 24.48 -10.80
C LYS A 403 -0.88 25.11 -12.02
N LYS A 404 -1.38 26.35 -11.88
CA LYS A 404 -1.92 27.14 -13.00
C LYS A 404 -1.22 28.49 -13.05
N ASN A 405 -0.37 28.66 -14.05
CA ASN A 405 0.35 29.91 -14.26
C ASN A 405 -0.59 30.99 -14.83
N SER A 406 -0.45 32.24 -14.42
CA SER A 406 -1.26 33.36 -14.91
C SER A 406 -2.77 33.13 -14.78
N ALA A 407 -3.20 32.60 -13.63
CA ALA A 407 -4.59 32.35 -13.32
C ALA A 407 -5.40 33.65 -13.24
N SER A 408 -6.41 33.78 -14.10
CA SER A 408 -7.28 34.95 -14.16
C SER A 408 -8.11 35.07 -12.88
N ALA A 409 -8.00 36.20 -12.19
CA ALA A 409 -8.78 36.48 -10.99
C ALA A 409 -10.29 36.29 -11.24
N GLY A 410 -10.97 35.59 -10.32
CA GLY A 410 -12.40 35.27 -10.41
C GLY A 410 -12.73 34.07 -11.29
N THR A 411 -11.74 33.39 -11.90
CA THR A 411 -11.95 32.21 -12.77
C THR A 411 -11.72 30.90 -12.02
N TRP A 412 -12.68 29.98 -12.07
CA TRP A 412 -12.52 28.63 -11.54
C TRP A 412 -11.74 27.74 -12.51
N TYR A 413 -10.68 27.13 -12.02
CA TYR A 413 -9.91 26.10 -12.71
C TYR A 413 -10.27 24.75 -12.13
N THR A 414 -10.83 23.88 -12.97
CA THR A 414 -11.20 22.51 -12.54
C THR A 414 -9.92 21.74 -12.23
N TRP A 415 -9.91 21.05 -11.09
CA TRP A 415 -8.80 20.20 -10.71
C TRP A 415 -8.64 19.07 -11.71
N ARG A 416 -7.41 18.92 -12.17
CA ARG A 416 -6.94 17.82 -13.01
C ARG A 416 -5.51 17.60 -12.57
N ARG A 417 -5.23 16.45 -11.97
CA ARG A 417 -3.89 16.11 -11.48
C ARG A 417 -2.89 16.17 -12.63
N GLY A 418 -1.69 16.70 -12.38
CA GLY A 418 -0.61 16.86 -13.35
C GLY A 418 -0.94 17.76 -14.56
N ALA A 419 -2.14 18.34 -14.61
CA ALA A 419 -2.57 19.17 -15.72
C ALA A 419 -2.13 20.62 -15.57
N TYR A 420 -2.43 21.41 -16.61
CA TYR A 420 -2.05 22.82 -16.73
C TYR A 420 -0.52 22.98 -16.71
N ASP A 421 0.01 23.62 -15.67
CA ASP A 421 1.39 24.03 -15.54
C ASP A 421 2.06 23.32 -14.34
N ALA A 422 1.49 22.19 -13.91
CA ALA A 422 1.97 21.37 -12.80
C ALA A 422 3.43 20.93 -12.98
N GLU A 423 4.18 20.90 -11.88
CA GLU A 423 5.63 20.70 -11.93
C GLU A 423 6.02 19.23 -12.14
N GLY A 424 5.14 18.27 -11.79
CA GLY A 424 5.36 16.83 -11.91
C GLY A 424 5.39 16.26 -13.34
N GLN A 425 5.27 17.12 -14.36
CA GLN A 425 5.41 16.83 -15.81
C GLN A 425 4.48 15.73 -16.40
N ARG A 426 3.53 15.15 -15.65
CA ARG A 426 2.66 14.08 -16.14
C ARG A 426 1.24 14.52 -16.46
N ARG A 427 0.65 13.98 -17.53
CA ARG A 427 -0.77 14.14 -17.86
C ARG A 427 -1.50 12.81 -17.66
N TYR A 428 -2.20 12.67 -16.53
CA TYR A 428 -3.06 11.51 -16.25
C TYR A 428 -4.15 11.39 -17.32
N GLY A 429 -4.50 10.14 -17.66
CA GLY A 429 -5.48 9.80 -18.71
C GLY A 429 -6.92 10.21 -18.41
N ASP A 430 -7.23 10.63 -17.19
CA ASP A 430 -8.57 10.99 -16.71
C ASP A 430 -8.55 12.22 -15.78
N THR A 431 -9.74 12.77 -15.46
CA THR A 431 -9.89 13.75 -14.37
C THR A 431 -9.78 13.07 -13.01
N VAL A 432 -8.58 12.66 -12.63
CA VAL A 432 -8.30 12.13 -11.29
C VAL A 432 -8.42 13.27 -10.28
N GLN A 433 -9.48 13.25 -9.48
CA GLN A 433 -9.79 14.29 -8.48
C GLN A 433 -9.53 13.84 -7.05
N THR A 434 -9.61 12.54 -6.80
CA THR A 434 -9.49 11.97 -5.46
C THR A 434 -8.05 11.52 -5.22
N HIS A 435 -7.51 11.88 -4.07
CA HIS A 435 -6.24 11.40 -3.58
C HIS A 435 -6.45 10.62 -2.29
N HIS A 436 -5.93 9.41 -2.23
CA HIS A 436 -5.97 8.61 -1.03
C HIS A 436 -4.64 8.73 -0.29
N PHE A 437 -4.68 8.74 1.03
CA PHE A 437 -3.47 8.75 1.83
C PHE A 437 -3.76 8.17 3.21
N CYS A 438 -2.70 7.78 3.91
CA CYS A 438 -2.78 7.23 5.25
C CYS A 438 -1.99 8.09 6.23
N ARG A 439 -2.60 8.29 7.39
CA ARG A 439 -2.04 9.02 8.54
C ARG A 439 -2.51 8.36 9.82
N ARG A 440 -1.70 8.45 10.87
CA ARG A 440 -2.06 8.01 12.21
C ARG A 440 -3.28 8.76 12.74
N GLY A 441 -4.28 8.02 13.20
CA GLY A 441 -5.46 8.60 13.82
C GLY A 441 -6.27 9.47 12.85
N ARG A 442 -6.68 10.66 13.31
CA ARG A 442 -7.53 11.59 12.54
C ARG A 442 -6.95 13.00 12.61
N PRO A 443 -5.78 13.22 12.00
CA PRO A 443 -5.14 14.52 12.01
C PRO A 443 -6.02 15.57 11.33
N SER A 444 -5.79 16.83 11.70
CA SER A 444 -6.33 17.93 10.93
C SER A 444 -5.61 18.04 9.58
N VAL A 445 -6.37 17.97 8.49
CA VAL A 445 -5.86 18.17 7.13
C VAL A 445 -5.92 19.66 6.80
N LYS A 446 -4.78 20.25 6.49
CA LYS A 446 -4.63 21.67 6.15
C LYS A 446 -4.46 21.82 4.64
N LEU A 447 -5.28 22.69 4.04
CA LEU A 447 -5.24 23.03 2.63
C LEU A 447 -4.85 24.50 2.51
N GLU A 448 -3.80 24.79 1.73
CA GLU A 448 -3.22 26.11 1.56
C GLU A 448 -3.08 26.43 0.07
N VAL A 449 -3.52 27.63 -0.31
CA VAL A 449 -3.34 28.12 -1.68
C VAL A 449 -2.20 29.12 -1.68
N TYR A 450 -1.31 28.97 -2.65
CA TYR A 450 -0.16 29.82 -2.86
C TYR A 450 -0.14 30.35 -4.29
N ASP A 451 0.49 31.50 -4.46
CA ASP A 451 0.94 32.05 -5.72
C ASP A 451 2.45 31.77 -5.82
N SER A 452 2.91 31.11 -6.88
CA SER A 452 4.29 30.65 -6.98
C SER A 452 5.14 31.54 -7.87
N ASP A 453 6.10 32.26 -7.27
CA ASP A 453 7.09 33.04 -8.01
C ASP A 453 8.49 32.38 -7.92
N ASP A 454 9.35 32.65 -8.91
CA ASP A 454 10.74 32.12 -8.99
C ASP A 454 11.60 32.34 -7.72
N ASN A 455 11.22 33.29 -6.84
CA ASN A 455 12.00 33.68 -5.66
C ASN A 455 11.33 33.35 -4.32
N ALA A 456 10.00 33.17 -4.27
CA ALA A 456 9.23 32.82 -3.07
C ALA A 456 7.76 32.60 -3.42
N ASP A 457 7.09 31.72 -2.68
CA ASP A 457 5.64 31.55 -2.81
C ASP A 457 4.87 32.50 -1.88
N ASP A 458 3.87 33.19 -2.43
CA ASP A 458 2.99 34.11 -1.70
C ASP A 458 1.73 33.39 -1.21
N PHE A 459 1.49 33.44 0.10
CA PHE A 459 0.33 32.82 0.73
C PHE A 459 -0.98 33.54 0.36
N MET A 460 -1.96 32.78 -0.19
CA MET A 460 -3.26 33.32 -0.62
C MET A 460 -4.44 32.93 0.30
N GLY A 461 -4.23 32.00 1.23
CA GLY A 461 -5.23 31.60 2.21
C GLY A 461 -5.21 30.11 2.53
N SER A 462 -5.86 29.73 3.61
CA SER A 462 -5.92 28.33 4.05
C SER A 462 -7.21 27.97 4.77
N THR A 463 -7.45 26.66 4.84
CA THR A 463 -8.50 26.07 5.67
C THR A 463 -8.02 24.76 6.26
N THR A 464 -8.75 24.26 7.25
CA THR A 464 -8.42 23.01 7.93
C THR A 464 -9.68 22.20 8.18
N CYS A 465 -9.60 20.89 7.98
CA CYS A 465 -10.63 19.93 8.35
C CYS A 465 -10.09 18.93 9.36
N SER A 466 -10.72 18.83 10.54
CA SER A 466 -10.35 17.88 11.61
C SER A 466 -11.10 16.53 11.51
N GLY A 467 -11.66 16.23 10.33
CA GLY A 467 -12.52 15.09 10.05
C GLY A 467 -13.18 15.24 8.69
N THR A 468 -14.17 14.40 8.37
CA THR A 468 -14.92 14.49 7.11
C THR A 468 -15.51 15.90 6.94
N CYS A 469 -15.29 16.51 5.78
CA CYS A 469 -15.80 17.84 5.49
C CYS A 469 -16.17 17.99 4.00
N ASP A 470 -17.33 18.58 3.76
CA ASP A 470 -17.80 18.90 2.42
C ASP A 470 -17.72 20.41 2.17
N ARG A 471 -16.94 20.81 1.18
CA ARG A 471 -16.80 22.17 0.64
C ARG A 471 -16.98 22.16 -0.87
N SER A 472 -17.75 21.23 -1.43
CA SER A 472 -18.05 21.13 -2.86
C SER A 472 -18.69 22.41 -3.44
N ALA A 473 -19.44 23.16 -2.63
CA ALA A 473 -20.00 24.47 -3.01
C ALA A 473 -18.94 25.58 -3.12
N GLY A 474 -17.76 25.38 -2.53
CA GLY A 474 -16.65 26.34 -2.47
C GLY A 474 -16.55 27.04 -1.11
N ILE A 475 -15.31 27.28 -0.69
CA ILE A 475 -14.98 28.07 0.50
C ILE A 475 -14.13 29.28 0.11
N ASP A 476 -14.39 30.41 0.78
CA ASP A 476 -13.62 31.64 0.65
C ASP A 476 -12.44 31.62 1.62
N LEU A 477 -11.22 31.78 1.11
CA LEU A 477 -9.98 31.82 1.89
C LEU A 477 -9.40 33.23 2.00
N GLY A 478 -10.06 34.25 1.43
CA GLY A 478 -9.59 35.64 1.40
C GLY A 478 -9.08 36.07 0.03
N ASP A 479 -7.95 35.49 -0.42
CA ASP A 479 -7.36 35.81 -1.74
C ASP A 479 -7.55 34.68 -2.76
N ALA A 480 -8.07 33.53 -2.32
CA ALA A 480 -8.37 32.38 -3.15
C ALA A 480 -9.65 31.67 -2.69
N ARG A 481 -10.16 30.78 -3.54
CA ARG A 481 -11.25 29.84 -3.20
C ARG A 481 -10.92 28.44 -3.67
N ILE A 482 -11.41 27.47 -2.91
CA ILE A 482 -11.26 26.05 -3.23
C ILE A 482 -12.60 25.32 -3.11
N LYS A 483 -12.80 24.31 -3.94
CA LYS A 483 -13.90 23.34 -3.84
C LYS A 483 -13.30 21.97 -3.61
N PHE A 484 -13.67 21.32 -2.51
CA PHE A 484 -13.15 19.99 -2.17
C PHE A 484 -14.12 19.22 -1.27
N HIS A 485 -13.88 17.94 -1.14
CA HIS A 485 -14.51 17.03 -0.19
C HIS A 485 -13.42 16.17 0.44
N LEU A 486 -13.40 16.07 1.75
CA LEU A 486 -12.50 15.19 2.48
C LEU A 486 -13.32 14.14 3.21
N ASP A 487 -13.03 12.87 2.96
CA ASP A 487 -13.49 11.74 3.74
C ASP A 487 -12.37 11.26 4.68
N VAL A 488 -12.75 10.87 5.89
CA VAL A 488 -11.85 10.25 6.88
C VAL A 488 -12.45 8.91 7.29
N PHE A 489 -11.69 7.86 7.08
CA PHE A 489 -12.09 6.47 7.32
C PHE A 489 -11.71 6.03 8.75
N ASN A 490 -12.25 4.88 9.17
CA ASN A 490 -12.04 4.32 10.51
C ASN A 490 -10.88 3.34 10.58
#